data_AF-A0A0R3LPY4-F1
#
_entry.id   AF-A0A0R3LPY4-F1
#
_cell.length_a   1.000
_cell.length_b   1.000
_cell.length_c   1.000
_cell.angle_alpha   90.00
_cell.angle_beta   90.00
_cell.angle_gamma   90.00
#
_symmetry.space_group_name_H-M   'P 1'
#
loop_
_entity.id
_entity.type
_entity.pdbx_description
1 polymer ?
#
loop_
_entity_poly.entity_id
_entity_poly.type
_entity_poly.pdbx_seq_one_letter_code
_entity_poly.pdbx_strand_id
1 'polypeptide(L)'
;MAHGLGHDAIAKRFGLSPHSVQRHGKNHLSPQMMAAVQHALHPSAVDLDALKVSEGENLLHHLVHQRARLASHIELAVETGDASAAIRGEGAVTANLQLVSKLLGVLVNVTEQRHQHLLTHPDYLRLREVLLKALAPFPEARIAVGRALAGIETQAAEDITSRARKPAKVIEAMPVAAPPVIEATPTKLPPCPVPLP
;
A
#
# COMPACT_ATOMS: atom_id res chain seq x y z
N MET A 1 8.81 -18.28 26.56
CA MET A 1 8.73 -18.12 25.10
C MET A 1 9.61 -16.94 24.72
N ALA A 2 10.78 -17.17 24.13
CA ALA A 2 11.82 -16.13 23.97
C ALA A 2 11.77 -15.38 22.63
N HIS A 3 10.81 -15.65 21.75
CA HIS A 3 10.64 -14.91 20.49
C HIS A 3 9.19 -14.85 19.98
N GLY A 4 8.14 -15.15 20.76
CA GLY A 4 6.80 -15.44 20.18
C GLY A 4 6.75 -16.64 19.20
N LEU A 5 7.92 -17.11 18.75
CA LEU A 5 8.20 -18.34 18.04
C LEU A 5 8.16 -19.50 19.03
N GLY A 6 7.39 -20.53 18.70
CA GLY A 6 7.37 -21.78 19.46
C GLY A 6 8.75 -22.44 19.48
N HIS A 7 9.02 -23.27 20.51
CA HIS A 7 10.30 -23.99 20.62
C HIS A 7 10.61 -24.82 19.36
N ASP A 8 9.58 -25.27 18.63
CA ASP A 8 9.71 -26.00 17.36
C ASP A 8 10.30 -25.15 16.21
N ALA A 9 9.93 -23.88 16.14
CA ALA A 9 10.45 -22.98 15.11
C ALA A 9 11.94 -22.66 15.35
N ILE A 10 12.32 -22.49 16.62
CA ILE A 10 13.72 -22.27 17.03
C ILE A 10 14.54 -23.54 16.77
N ALA A 11 14.00 -24.70 17.15
CA ALA A 11 14.60 -26.01 16.89
C ALA A 11 14.91 -26.21 15.40
N LYS A 12 13.94 -25.95 14.51
CA LYS A 12 14.15 -26.07 13.05
C LYS A 12 15.20 -25.11 12.51
N ARG A 13 15.19 -23.86 12.98
CA ARG A 13 16.15 -22.83 12.53
C ARG A 13 17.61 -23.20 12.85
N PHE A 14 17.83 -23.82 14.01
CA PHE A 14 19.17 -24.17 14.50
C PHE A 14 19.52 -25.66 14.37
N GLY A 15 18.64 -26.48 13.78
CA GLY A 15 18.85 -27.92 13.64
C GLY A 15 18.91 -28.67 14.98
N LEU A 16 18.23 -28.18 16.01
CA LEU A 16 18.23 -28.74 17.37
C LEU A 16 16.91 -29.40 17.70
N SER A 17 16.88 -30.25 18.74
CA SER A 17 15.61 -30.80 19.24
C SER A 17 14.80 -29.75 20.01
N PRO A 18 13.45 -29.75 19.93
CA PRO A 18 12.60 -28.84 20.70
C PRO A 18 12.83 -28.94 22.22
N HIS A 19 13.11 -30.15 22.71
CA HIS A 19 13.41 -30.41 24.12
C HIS A 19 14.77 -29.82 24.55
N SER A 20 15.76 -29.79 23.67
CA SER A 20 17.04 -29.12 23.93
C SER A 20 16.85 -27.62 24.12
N VAL A 21 16.02 -26.99 23.27
CA VAL A 21 15.69 -25.56 23.38
C VAL A 21 14.93 -25.27 24.68
N GLN A 22 13.97 -26.12 25.04
CA GLN A 22 13.21 -25.99 26.28
C GLN A 22 14.10 -26.11 27.53
N ARG A 23 14.99 -27.12 27.57
CA ARG A 23 15.93 -27.33 28.69
C ARG A 23 16.94 -26.19 28.79
N HIS A 24 17.43 -25.70 27.65
CA HIS A 24 18.33 -24.55 27.61
C HIS A 24 17.64 -23.31 28.17
N GLY A 25 16.41 -23.04 27.76
CA GLY A 25 15.64 -21.92 28.28
C GLY A 25 15.34 -22.02 29.78
N LYS A 26 15.13 -23.23 30.32
CA LYS A 26 14.84 -23.45 31.74
C LYS A 26 16.07 -23.41 32.64
N ASN A 27 17.20 -23.94 32.17
CA ASN A 27 18.37 -24.19 33.02
C ASN A 27 19.52 -23.19 32.80
N HIS A 28 19.56 -22.50 31.65
CA HIS A 28 20.71 -21.70 31.24
C HIS A 28 20.38 -20.23 30.95
N LEU A 29 19.10 -19.83 30.94
CA LEU A 29 18.73 -18.41 30.88
C LEU A 29 18.52 -17.87 32.30
N SER A 30 19.34 -16.89 32.68
CA SER A 30 19.10 -16.16 33.93
C SER A 30 17.83 -15.30 33.82
N PRO A 31 17.15 -14.98 34.93
CA PRO A 31 16.01 -14.06 34.93
C PRO A 31 16.36 -12.69 34.33
N GLN A 32 17.60 -12.22 34.51
CA GLN A 32 18.09 -10.97 33.93
C GLN A 32 18.25 -11.06 32.41
N MET A 33 18.75 -12.18 31.88
CA MET A 33 18.82 -12.41 30.43
C MET A 33 17.42 -12.53 29.82
N MET A 34 16.49 -13.21 30.51
CA MET A 34 15.10 -13.28 30.07
C MET A 34 14.42 -11.91 30.08
N ALA A 35 14.67 -11.09 31.09
CA ALA A 35 14.16 -9.73 31.17
C ALA A 35 14.76 -8.83 30.08
N ALA A 36 16.06 -8.93 29.80
CA ALA A 36 16.70 -8.21 28.70
C ALA A 36 16.15 -8.61 27.34
N VAL A 37 15.91 -9.91 27.12
CA VAL A 37 15.24 -10.41 25.92
C VAL A 37 13.80 -9.87 25.85
N GLN A 38 13.01 -9.95 26.93
CA GLN A 38 11.66 -9.41 26.96
C GLN A 38 11.61 -7.89 26.74
N HIS A 39 12.58 -7.14 27.25
CA HIS A 39 12.71 -5.70 27.04
C HIS A 39 13.17 -5.35 25.61
N ALA A 40 13.93 -6.23 24.96
CA ALA A 40 14.21 -6.10 23.53
C ALA A 40 12.98 -6.43 22.65
N LEU A 41 12.08 -7.29 23.16
CA LEU A 41 10.82 -7.66 22.48
C LEU A 41 9.71 -6.63 22.64
N HIS A 42 9.66 -5.95 23.79
CA HIS A 42 8.76 -4.83 24.02
C HIS A 42 9.54 -3.55 23.81
N PRO A 43 9.56 -2.99 22.58
CA PRO A 43 10.05 -1.63 22.43
C PRO A 43 9.19 -0.74 23.35
N SER A 44 9.84 -0.24 24.40
CA SER A 44 9.31 0.79 25.30
C SER A 44 8.68 1.89 24.46
N ALA A 45 7.52 2.43 24.93
CA ALA A 45 6.72 3.50 24.31
C ALA A 45 7.48 4.21 23.19
N VAL A 46 7.38 3.66 21.98
CA VAL A 46 8.15 4.15 20.84
C VAL A 46 7.70 5.57 20.62
N ASP A 47 8.62 6.51 20.70
CA ASP A 47 8.36 7.89 20.32
C ASP A 47 8.01 7.86 18.82
N LEU A 48 6.72 7.93 18.54
CA LEU A 48 6.18 7.85 17.19
C LEU A 48 6.70 9.01 16.33
N ASP A 49 7.01 10.15 16.92
CA ASP A 49 7.51 11.30 16.17
C ASP A 49 8.98 11.13 15.83
N ALA A 50 9.81 10.63 16.76
CA ALA A 50 11.19 10.24 16.46
C ALA A 50 11.25 9.13 15.40
N LEU A 51 10.36 8.13 15.51
CA LEU A 51 10.29 7.03 14.55
C LEU A 51 9.86 7.52 13.15
N LYS A 52 8.89 8.42 13.06
CA LYS A 52 8.47 9.01 11.76
C LYS A 52 9.63 9.72 11.07
N VAL A 53 10.46 10.44 11.81
CA VAL A 53 11.63 11.14 11.25
C VAL A 53 12.65 10.12 10.75
N SER A 54 13.04 9.15 11.59
CA SER A 54 14.04 8.15 11.20
C SER A 54 13.58 7.26 10.04
N GLU A 55 12.33 6.81 10.07
CA GLU A 55 11.75 5.98 9.01
C GLU A 55 11.49 6.79 7.75
N GLY A 56 11.12 8.08 7.88
CA GLY A 56 10.94 8.98 6.76
C GLY A 56 12.23 9.20 5.97
N GLU A 57 13.35 9.40 6.66
CA GLU A 57 14.68 9.52 6.07
C GLU A 57 15.12 8.24 5.34
N ASN A 58 14.74 7.08 5.89
CA ASN A 58 15.17 5.78 5.38
C ASN A 58 14.18 5.14 4.39
N LEU A 59 13.00 5.73 4.20
CA LEU A 59 11.89 5.15 3.44
C LEU A 59 12.28 4.77 2.01
N LEU A 60 13.00 5.64 1.32
CA LEU A 60 13.43 5.39 -0.07
C LEU A 60 14.39 4.19 -0.13
N HIS A 61 15.30 4.07 0.84
CA HIS A 61 16.22 2.94 0.94
C HIS A 61 15.46 1.63 1.16
N HIS A 62 14.45 1.62 2.04
CA HIS A 62 13.59 0.46 2.25
C HIS A 62 12.84 0.06 0.97
N LEU A 63 12.31 1.02 0.21
CA LEU A 63 11.62 0.73 -1.05
C LEU A 63 12.55 0.14 -2.13
N VAL A 64 13.81 0.59 -2.19
CA VAL A 64 14.83 0.02 -3.09
C VAL A 64 15.16 -1.41 -2.70
N HIS A 65 15.39 -1.68 -1.42
CA HIS A 65 15.64 -3.04 -0.92
C HIS A 65 14.46 -3.98 -1.14
N GLN A 66 13.23 -3.48 -0.94
CA GLN A 66 12.02 -4.24 -1.23
C GLN A 66 11.93 -4.61 -2.70
N ARG A 67 12.24 -3.69 -3.62
CA ARG A 67 12.24 -3.96 -5.06
C ARG A 67 13.26 -5.05 -5.43
N ALA A 68 14.47 -5.00 -4.87
CA ALA A 68 15.49 -6.03 -5.10
C ALA A 68 14.99 -7.42 -4.66
N ARG A 69 14.37 -7.51 -3.47
CA ARG A 69 13.78 -8.76 -2.98
C ARG A 69 12.64 -9.27 -3.87
N LEU A 70 11.79 -8.37 -4.35
CA LEU A 70 10.71 -8.73 -5.28
C LEU A 70 11.27 -9.27 -6.59
N ALA A 71 12.34 -8.69 -7.14
CA ALA A 71 13.02 -9.20 -8.33
C ALA A 71 13.53 -10.64 -8.12
N SER A 72 14.20 -10.92 -7.01
CA SER A 72 14.64 -12.29 -6.69
C SER A 72 13.47 -13.28 -6.55
N HIS A 73 12.32 -12.85 -6.02
CA HIS A 73 11.14 -13.69 -5.94
C HIS A 73 10.50 -13.95 -7.30
N ILE A 74 10.53 -12.98 -8.21
CA ILE A 74 10.07 -13.14 -9.59
C ILE A 74 10.98 -14.14 -10.33
N GLU A 75 12.29 -14.00 -10.22
CA GLU A 75 13.26 -14.94 -10.80
C GLU A 75 12.99 -16.37 -10.33
N LEU A 76 12.83 -16.59 -9.02
CA LEU A 76 12.50 -17.89 -8.45
C LEU A 76 11.14 -18.43 -8.95
N ALA A 77 10.14 -17.57 -9.10
CA ALA A 77 8.84 -17.95 -9.66
C ALA A 77 8.94 -18.38 -11.13
N VAL A 78 9.80 -17.71 -11.91
CA VAL A 78 10.08 -18.08 -13.31
C VAL A 78 10.81 -19.41 -13.38
N GLU A 79 11.84 -19.62 -12.54
CA GLU A 79 12.59 -20.88 -12.48
C GLU A 79 11.72 -22.07 -12.09
N THR A 80 10.76 -21.86 -11.18
CA THR A 80 9.81 -22.89 -10.74
C THR A 80 8.63 -23.09 -11.69
N GLY A 81 8.51 -22.28 -12.74
CA GLY A 81 7.43 -22.35 -13.73
C GLY A 81 6.09 -21.80 -13.26
N ASP A 82 6.02 -21.10 -12.13
CA ASP A 82 4.81 -20.42 -11.66
C ASP A 82 4.69 -19.03 -12.30
N ALA A 83 4.17 -19.00 -13.53
CA ALA A 83 3.91 -17.77 -14.26
C ALA A 83 2.95 -16.83 -13.53
N SER A 84 2.03 -17.36 -12.71
CA SER A 84 1.07 -16.53 -11.95
C SER A 84 1.77 -15.77 -10.83
N ALA A 85 2.68 -16.42 -10.11
CA ALA A 85 3.51 -15.76 -9.10
C ALA A 85 4.44 -14.72 -9.71
N ALA A 86 5.03 -14.98 -10.87
CA ALA A 86 5.86 -14.02 -11.59
C ALA A 86 5.06 -12.75 -11.97
N ILE A 87 3.87 -12.90 -12.57
CA ILE A 87 3.00 -11.76 -12.93
C ILE A 87 2.57 -10.96 -11.70
N ARG A 88 2.20 -11.63 -10.60
CA ARG A 88 1.88 -10.95 -9.34
C ARG A 88 3.08 -10.16 -8.80
N GLY A 89 4.28 -10.73 -8.90
CA GLY A 89 5.52 -10.06 -8.52
C GLY A 89 5.77 -8.79 -9.34
N GLU A 90 5.60 -8.85 -10.66
CA GLU A 90 5.70 -7.67 -11.54
C GLU A 90 4.69 -6.56 -11.19
N GLY A 91 3.46 -6.95 -10.84
CA GLY A 91 2.46 -6.02 -10.32
C GLY A 91 2.89 -5.33 -9.02
N ALA A 92 3.51 -6.08 -8.11
CA ALA A 92 4.05 -5.54 -6.87
C ALA A 92 5.26 -4.60 -7.10
N VAL A 93 6.13 -4.91 -8.07
CA VAL A 93 7.23 -4.02 -8.49
C VAL A 93 6.67 -2.72 -9.07
N THR A 94 5.64 -2.79 -9.91
CA THR A 94 4.98 -1.60 -10.48
C THR A 94 4.38 -0.71 -9.37
N ALA A 95 3.72 -1.30 -8.36
CA ALA A 95 3.20 -0.56 -7.22
C ALA A 95 4.32 0.12 -6.39
N ASN A 96 5.45 -0.57 -6.20
CA ASN A 96 6.63 0.01 -5.56
C ASN A 96 7.18 1.21 -6.34
N LEU A 97 7.30 1.08 -7.67
CA LEU A 97 7.74 2.18 -8.54
C LEU A 97 6.78 3.37 -8.48
N GLN A 98 5.47 3.14 -8.50
CA GLN A 98 4.46 4.20 -8.31
C GLN A 98 4.64 4.93 -6.98
N LEU A 99 4.90 4.20 -5.88
CA LEU A 99 5.12 4.80 -4.57
C LEU A 99 6.41 5.63 -4.53
N VAL A 100 7.50 5.12 -5.08
CA VAL A 100 8.77 5.85 -5.22
C VAL A 100 8.57 7.12 -6.04
N SER A 101 7.89 7.03 -7.18
CA SER A 101 7.60 8.18 -8.03
C SER A 101 6.71 9.23 -7.35
N LYS A 102 5.78 8.82 -6.47
CA LYS A 102 4.99 9.75 -5.63
C LYS A 102 5.86 10.45 -4.59
N LEU A 103 6.74 9.71 -3.90
CA LEU A 103 7.66 10.29 -2.92
C LEU A 103 8.65 11.28 -3.54
N LEU A 104 9.15 10.97 -4.74
CA LEU A 104 10.05 11.84 -5.48
C LEU A 104 9.34 13.02 -6.18
N GLY A 105 7.99 13.05 -6.17
CA GLY A 105 7.23 14.07 -6.88
C GLY A 105 7.36 14.01 -8.42
N VAL A 106 7.83 12.89 -8.98
CA VAL A 106 7.97 12.70 -10.43
C VAL A 106 6.63 12.37 -11.07
N LEU A 107 5.79 11.61 -10.37
CA LEU A 107 4.37 11.44 -10.71
C LEU A 107 3.52 12.48 -9.97
N VAL A 108 3.83 13.77 -10.13
CA VAL A 108 2.84 14.81 -9.84
C VAL A 108 1.94 14.87 -11.06
N ASN A 109 0.76 14.24 -10.99
CA ASN A 109 -0.46 14.58 -11.74
C ASN A 109 -1.49 13.44 -11.62
N VAL A 110 -2.21 13.40 -10.50
CA VAL A 110 -3.68 13.54 -10.48
C VAL A 110 -3.96 13.96 -9.04
N THR A 111 -4.54 15.14 -8.83
CA THR A 111 -5.04 15.57 -7.54
C THR A 111 -5.81 14.40 -6.94
N GLU A 112 -5.31 13.78 -5.87
CA GLU A 112 -6.06 12.75 -5.15
C GLU A 112 -7.29 13.47 -4.60
N GLN A 113 -8.40 13.42 -5.33
CA GLN A 113 -9.67 13.97 -4.88
C GLN A 113 -10.17 13.04 -3.80
N ARG A 114 -9.63 13.23 -2.59
CA ARG A 114 -10.18 12.65 -1.39
C ARG A 114 -11.54 13.31 -1.16
N HIS A 115 -12.59 12.61 -1.54
CA HIS A 115 -13.97 13.05 -1.34
C HIS A 115 -14.28 12.98 0.16
N GLN A 116 -13.95 14.04 0.89
CA GLN A 116 -14.34 14.15 2.29
C GLN A 116 -15.83 14.52 2.35
N HIS A 117 -16.66 13.60 2.83
CA HIS A 117 -18.09 13.82 3.01
C HIS A 117 -18.32 14.81 4.17
N LEU A 118 -18.28 16.10 3.88
CA LEU A 118 -18.38 17.18 4.88
C LEU A 118 -19.72 17.18 5.62
N LEU A 119 -20.83 16.88 4.92
CA LEU A 119 -22.18 16.92 5.48
C LEU A 119 -22.44 15.84 6.54
N THR A 120 -21.72 14.72 6.48
CA THR A 120 -21.80 13.64 7.46
C THR A 120 -20.70 13.73 8.53
N HIS A 121 -19.81 14.71 8.43
CA HIS A 121 -18.69 14.84 9.35
C HIS A 121 -19.18 15.28 10.73
N PRO A 122 -18.72 14.64 11.83
CA PRO A 122 -19.17 14.97 13.18
C PRO A 122 -18.92 16.45 13.54
N ASP A 123 -17.79 17.02 13.08
CA ASP A 123 -17.48 18.43 13.34
C ASP A 123 -18.44 19.39 12.65
N TYR A 124 -18.97 19.03 11.48
CA TYR A 124 -19.96 19.84 10.78
C TYR A 124 -21.30 19.85 11.53
N LEU A 125 -21.73 18.69 12.04
CA LEU A 125 -22.94 18.60 12.86
C LEU A 125 -22.80 19.40 14.16
N ARG A 126 -21.63 19.36 14.79
CA ARG A 126 -21.33 20.16 15.99
C ARG A 126 -21.34 21.66 15.68
N LEU A 127 -20.77 22.08 14.55
CA LEU A 127 -20.83 23.47 14.10
C LEU A 127 -22.27 23.94 13.92
N ARG A 128 -23.12 23.13 13.28
CA ARG A 128 -24.55 23.43 13.09
C ARG A 128 -25.27 23.61 14.43
N GLU A 129 -25.03 22.71 15.37
CA GLU A 129 -25.63 22.78 16.71
C GLU A 129 -25.21 24.05 17.45
N VAL A 130 -23.90 24.32 17.52
CA VAL A 130 -23.34 25.50 18.20
C VAL A 130 -23.86 26.79 17.59
N LEU A 131 -23.92 26.86 16.26
CA LEU A 131 -24.40 28.03 15.54
C LEU A 131 -25.88 28.29 15.80
N LEU A 132 -26.74 27.25 15.76
CA LEU A 132 -28.16 27.41 16.06
C LEU A 132 -28.42 27.72 17.54
N LYS A 133 -27.59 27.20 18.45
CA LYS A 133 -27.62 27.54 19.88
C LYS A 133 -27.21 29.00 20.12
N ALA A 134 -26.16 29.47 19.45
CA ALA A 134 -25.71 30.87 19.55
C ALA A 134 -26.77 31.86 19.04
N LEU A 135 -27.57 31.46 18.04
CA LEU A 135 -28.68 32.25 17.52
C LEU A 135 -29.99 32.12 18.33
N ALA A 136 -29.99 31.42 19.47
CA ALA A 136 -31.19 31.28 20.30
C ALA A 136 -31.83 32.61 20.72
N PRO A 137 -31.08 33.68 21.06
CA PRO A 137 -31.66 34.99 21.39
C PRO A 137 -32.28 35.73 20.19
N PHE A 138 -31.97 35.32 18.95
CA PHE A 138 -32.39 36.00 17.72
C PHE A 138 -33.22 35.04 16.84
N PRO A 139 -34.52 34.86 17.12
CA PRO A 139 -35.33 33.81 16.51
C PRO A 139 -35.48 33.95 14.99
N GLU A 140 -35.58 35.19 14.49
CA GLU A 140 -35.65 35.47 13.05
C GLU A 140 -34.37 35.07 12.32
N ALA A 141 -33.21 35.45 12.88
CA ALA A 141 -31.90 35.08 12.35
C ALA A 141 -31.69 33.56 12.38
N ARG A 142 -32.12 32.89 13.45
CA ARG A 142 -32.05 31.43 13.58
C ARG A 142 -32.84 30.72 12.47
N ILE A 143 -34.04 31.20 12.16
CA ILE A 143 -34.88 30.63 11.07
C ILE A 143 -34.25 30.89 9.71
N ALA A 144 -33.76 32.11 9.46
CA ALA A 144 -33.13 32.47 8.19
C ALA A 144 -31.89 31.61 7.91
N VAL A 145 -31.00 31.48 8.90
CA VAL A 145 -29.80 30.65 8.77
C VAL A 145 -30.14 29.17 8.67
N GLY A 146 -31.11 28.68 9.44
CA GLY A 146 -31.59 27.30 9.35
C GLY A 146 -32.11 26.95 7.95
N ARG A 147 -32.88 27.85 7.32
CA ARG A 147 -33.33 27.69 5.93
C ARG A 147 -32.16 27.68 4.93
N ALA A 148 -31.19 28.56 5.10
CA ALA A 148 -30.02 28.61 4.22
C ALA A 148 -29.20 27.32 4.29
N LEU A 149 -28.93 26.81 5.50
CA LEU A 149 -28.22 25.54 5.70
C LEU A 149 -28.99 24.36 5.10
N ALA A 150 -30.30 24.27 5.35
CA ALA A 150 -31.15 23.22 4.79
C ALA A 150 -31.18 23.27 3.24
N GLY A 151 -31.16 24.46 2.65
CA GLY A 151 -31.08 24.64 1.19
C GLY A 151 -29.77 24.11 0.62
N ILE A 152 -28.63 24.41 1.26
CA ILE A 152 -27.31 23.89 0.86
C ILE A 152 -27.27 22.36 0.98
N GLU A 153 -27.80 21.81 2.08
CA GLU A 153 -27.87 20.36 2.30
C GLU A 153 -28.72 19.66 1.23
N THR A 154 -29.87 20.25 0.87
CA THR A 154 -30.77 19.71 -0.16
C THR A 154 -30.14 19.76 -1.54
N GLN A 155 -29.56 20.90 -1.92
CA GLN A 155 -28.85 21.06 -3.20
C GLN A 155 -27.70 20.05 -3.33
N ALA A 156 -26.91 19.89 -2.27
CA ALA A 156 -25.82 18.92 -2.27
C ALA A 156 -26.33 17.47 -2.42
N ALA A 157 -27.47 17.12 -1.80
CA ALA A 157 -28.08 15.82 -1.98
C ALA A 157 -28.56 15.59 -3.43
N GLU A 158 -29.14 16.60 -4.06
CA GLU A 158 -29.52 16.57 -5.49
C GLU A 158 -28.31 16.42 -6.42
N ASP A 159 -27.22 17.14 -6.14
CA ASP A 159 -25.97 17.04 -6.90
C ASP A 159 -25.34 15.65 -6.78
N ILE A 160 -25.34 15.06 -5.57
CA ILE A 160 -24.82 13.71 -5.34
C ILE A 160 -25.69 12.69 -6.08
N THR A 161 -27.01 12.77 -5.98
CA THR A 161 -27.93 11.84 -6.64
C THR A 161 -27.87 11.95 -8.16
N SER A 162 -27.74 13.16 -8.72
CA SER A 162 -27.58 13.37 -10.16
C SER A 162 -26.26 12.81 -10.69
N ARG A 163 -25.14 13.00 -9.96
CA ARG A 163 -23.85 12.39 -10.30
C ARG A 163 -23.91 10.86 -10.22
N ALA A 164 -24.56 10.31 -9.20
CA ALA A 164 -24.72 8.86 -9.03
C ALA A 164 -25.56 8.22 -10.15
N ARG A 165 -26.55 8.94 -10.69
CA ARG A 165 -27.38 8.47 -11.82
C ARG A 165 -26.66 8.50 -13.17
N LYS A 166 -25.57 9.27 -13.31
CA LYS A 166 -24.84 9.35 -14.56
C LYS A 166 -24.13 8.01 -14.83
N PRO A 167 -24.38 7.34 -15.97
CA PRO A 167 -23.72 6.07 -16.27
C PRO A 167 -22.21 6.29 -16.32
N ALA A 168 -21.45 5.37 -15.71
CA ALA A 168 -20.00 5.38 -15.75
C ALA A 168 -19.55 5.40 -17.21
N LYS A 169 -18.62 6.30 -17.57
CA LYS A 169 -18.00 6.29 -18.89
C LYS A 169 -17.20 4.99 -19.01
N VAL A 170 -17.77 4.00 -19.67
CA VAL A 170 -17.04 2.81 -20.10
C VAL A 170 -16.13 3.26 -21.23
N ILE A 171 -14.81 3.22 -21.00
CA ILE A 171 -13.85 3.38 -22.08
C ILE A 171 -13.85 2.04 -22.82
N GLU A 172 -14.73 1.91 -23.81
CA GLU A 172 -14.69 0.78 -24.73
C GLU A 172 -13.41 0.92 -25.56
N ALA A 173 -12.41 0.09 -25.26
CA ALA A 173 -11.25 -0.07 -26.11
C ALA A 173 -11.72 -0.75 -27.41
N MET A 174 -11.91 0.04 -28.48
CA MET A 174 -11.95 -0.53 -29.82
C MET A 174 -10.66 -1.35 -30.01
N PRO A 175 -10.73 -2.64 -30.36
CA PRO A 175 -9.53 -3.40 -30.67
C PRO A 175 -8.90 -2.76 -31.91
N VAL A 176 -7.75 -2.11 -31.71
CA VAL A 176 -6.88 -1.68 -32.80
C VAL A 176 -6.61 -2.92 -33.64
N ALA A 177 -7.04 -2.90 -34.90
CA ALA A 177 -6.80 -3.98 -35.84
C ALA A 177 -5.31 -4.36 -35.81
N ALA A 178 -5.04 -5.66 -35.71
CA ALA A 178 -3.68 -6.18 -35.63
C ALA A 178 -2.79 -5.52 -36.69
N PRO A 179 -1.57 -5.05 -36.33
CA PRO A 179 -0.69 -4.45 -37.30
C PRO A 179 -0.43 -5.47 -38.43
N PRO A 180 -0.33 -5.00 -39.69
CA PRO A 180 -0.13 -5.90 -40.82
C PRO A 180 1.14 -6.73 -40.61
N VAL A 181 1.00 -8.04 -40.72
CA VAL A 181 2.12 -8.97 -40.72
C VAL A 181 3.00 -8.61 -41.91
N ILE A 182 4.17 -8.04 -41.66
CA ILE A 182 5.19 -7.87 -42.69
C ILE A 182 5.74 -9.26 -42.95
N GLU A 183 5.29 -9.90 -44.03
CA GLU A 183 5.90 -11.14 -44.53
C GLU A 183 7.38 -10.86 -44.82
N ALA A 184 8.25 -11.45 -44.02
CA ALA A 184 9.69 -11.40 -44.26
C ALA A 184 9.98 -12.14 -45.57
N THR A 185 10.30 -11.39 -46.62
CA THR A 185 10.95 -11.92 -47.82
C THR A 185 12.22 -12.67 -47.40
N PRO A 186 12.45 -13.91 -47.85
CA PRO A 186 13.62 -14.68 -47.44
C PRO A 186 14.89 -14.07 -48.06
N THR A 187 15.65 -13.36 -47.24
CA THR A 187 16.99 -12.89 -47.59
C THR A 187 17.89 -14.10 -47.81
N LYS A 188 18.35 -14.30 -49.05
CA LYS A 188 19.34 -15.31 -49.44
C LYS A 188 20.62 -15.11 -48.60
N LEU A 189 20.88 -16.03 -47.67
CA LEU A 189 22.17 -16.13 -46.98
C LEU A 189 23.27 -16.51 -47.99
N PRO A 190 24.45 -15.87 -47.98
CA PRO A 190 25.58 -16.31 -48.81
C PRO A 190 26.11 -17.67 -48.32
N PRO A 191 26.57 -18.55 -49.22
CA PRO A 191 27.07 -19.87 -48.84
C PRO A 191 28.40 -19.78 -48.07
N CYS A 192 28.51 -20.55 -47.00
CA CYS A 192 29.71 -20.68 -46.18
C CYS A 192 30.91 -21.17 -47.01
N PRO A 193 32.14 -20.70 -46.75
CA PRO A 193 33.33 -21.20 -47.42
C PRO A 193 33.68 -22.61 -46.93
N VAL A 194 33.97 -23.49 -47.89
CA VAL A 194 34.43 -24.88 -47.67
C VAL A 194 35.86 -24.87 -47.12
N PRO A 195 36.24 -25.73 -46.16
CA PRO A 195 37.63 -25.82 -45.70
C PRO A 195 38.50 -26.49 -46.77
N LEU A 196 39.68 -25.91 -47.03
CA LEU A 196 40.71 -26.47 -47.91
C LEU A 196 41.39 -27.70 -47.26
N PRO A 197 41.87 -28.69 -48.05
CA PRO A 197 42.52 -29.91 -47.57
C PRO A 197 43.90 -29.66 -46.95
#